data_AF-A0A5K1BDN9-F1
#
_entry.id   AF-A0A5K1BDN9-F1
#
_cell.length_a   1.000
_cell.length_b   1.000
_cell.length_c   1.000
_cell.angle_alpha   90.00
_cell.angle_beta   90.00
_cell.angle_gamma   90.00
#
_symmetry.space_group_name_H-M   'P 1'
#
loop_
_entity.id
_entity.type
_entity.pdbx_description
1 polymer ?
#
loop_
_entity_poly.entity_id
_entity_poly.type
_entity_poly.pdbx_seq_one_letter_code
_entity_poly.pdbx_strand_id
1 'polypeptide(L)' 'EALKALWSAAYPGEELHGLISEQWKEMGWQGRDPSTDF' A
#
# COMPACT_ATOMS: atom_id res chain seq x y z
N GLU A 1 8.63 3.41 -6.52
CA GLU A 1 8.69 2.00 -6.97
C GLU A 1 8.58 0.96 -5.85
N ALA A 2 9.34 1.06 -4.75
CA ALA A 2 9.33 0.03 -3.68
C ALA A 2 7.92 -0.25 -3.10
N LEU A 3 7.13 0.79 -2.82
CA LEU A 3 5.75 0.64 -2.32
C LEU A 3 4.83 -0.06 -3.32
N LYS A 4 4.92 0.27 -4.62
CA LYS A 4 4.14 -0.39 -5.66
C LYS A 4 4.53 -1.88 -5.78
N ALA A 5 5.82 -2.19 -5.70
CA ALA A 5 6.31 -3.55 -5.72
C ALA A 5 5.83 -4.35 -4.50
N LEU A 6 5.86 -3.74 -3.31
CA LEU A 6 5.33 -4.33 -2.08
C LEU A 6 3.83 -4.61 -2.21
N TRP A 7 3.05 -3.65 -2.69
CA TRP A 7 1.62 -3.82 -2.92
C TRP A 7 1.36 -4.98 -3.88
N SER A 8 2.03 -4.99 -5.03
CA SER A 8 1.89 -6.06 -6.02
C SER A 8 2.33 -7.44 -5.50
N ALA A 9 3.23 -7.49 -4.53
CA ALA A 9 3.66 -8.74 -3.89
C ALA A 9 2.67 -9.21 -2.82
N ALA A 10 2.05 -8.28 -2.09
CA ALA A 10 1.07 -8.59 -1.05
C ALA A 10 -0.33 -8.92 -1.65
N TYR A 11 -0.76 -8.18 -2.66
CA TYR A 11 -2.06 -8.33 -3.34
C TYR A 11 -1.88 -8.48 -4.85
N PRO A 12 -1.39 -9.65 -5.31
CA PRO A 12 -1.25 -9.91 -6.73
C PRO A 12 -2.63 -9.94 -7.40
N GLY A 13 -2.90 -8.96 -8.26
CA GLY A 13 -4.17 -8.81 -8.98
C GLY A 13 -5.04 -7.65 -8.50
N GLU A 14 -4.65 -6.97 -7.42
CA GLU A 14 -5.35 -5.78 -6.95
C GLU A 14 -4.56 -4.52 -7.34
N GLU A 15 -5.23 -3.62 -8.06
CA GLU A 15 -4.59 -2.38 -8.50
C GLU A 15 -4.43 -1.42 -7.31
N LEU A 16 -3.21 -0.90 -7.16
CA LEU A 16 -2.95 0.17 -6.20
C LEU A 16 -3.53 1.48 -6.76
N HIS A 17 -4.65 1.94 -6.20
CA HIS A 17 -5.32 3.17 -6.64
C HIS A 17 -4.45 4.42 -6.46
N GLY A 18 -3.53 4.38 -5.49
CA GLY A 18 -2.57 5.45 -5.24
C GLY A 18 -1.63 5.09 -4.10
N LEU A 19 -0.49 5.78 -4.04
CA LEU A 19 0.44 5.62 -2.92
C LEU A 19 -0.22 6.02 -1.60
N ILE A 20 -1.09 7.03 -1.61
CA ILE A 20 -1.88 7.44 -0.45
C ILE A 20 -3.30 6.93 -0.65
N SER A 21 -3.65 5.81 0.00
CA SER A 21 -4.97 5.20 -0.10
C SER A 21 -5.33 4.45 1.18
N GLU A 22 -6.62 4.24 1.42
CA GLU A 22 -7.08 3.45 2.58
C GLU A 22 -6.72 1.96 2.45
N GLN A 23 -6.30 1.50 1.26
CA GLN A 23 -5.95 0.10 1.00
C GLN A 23 -4.77 -0.37 1.88
N TRP A 24 -3.87 0.54 2.27
CA TRP A 24 -2.80 0.25 3.21
C TRP A 24 -3.31 -0.11 4.61
N LYS A 25 -4.46 0.43 5.02
CA LYS A 25 -5.06 0.05 6.31
C LYS A 25 -5.58 -1.38 6.30
N GLU A 26 -5.99 -1.90 5.15
CA GLU A 26 -6.38 -3.30 5.01
C GLU A 26 -5.19 -4.25 5.18
N MET A 27 -3.99 -3.79 4.82
CA MET A 27 -2.73 -4.45 5.18
C MET A 27 -2.37 -4.36 6.67
N GLY A 28 -3.08 -3.55 7.45
CA GLY A 28 -2.78 -3.26 8.85
C GLY A 28 -1.84 -2.08 9.07
N TRP A 29 -1.65 -1.21 8.06
CA TRP A 29 -0.85 0.00 8.21
C TRP A 29 -1.63 1.07 8.96
N GLN A 30 -0.92 1.90 9.71
CA GLN A 30 -1.56 2.85 10.61
C GLN A 30 -2.14 4.05 9.84
N GLY A 31 -1.48 4.43 8.75
CA GLY A 31 -1.88 5.51 7.87
C GLY A 31 -2.44 5.03 6.53
N ARG A 32 -3.10 5.97 5.82
CA ARG A 32 -3.33 5.86 4.38
C ARG A 32 -2.06 6.11 3.56
N ASP A 33 -1.04 6.67 4.20
CA ASP A 33 0.23 7.01 3.58
C ASP A 33 1.32 6.07 4.10
N PRO A 34 1.72 5.06 3.33
CA PRO A 34 2.76 4.12 3.72
C PRO A 34 4.16 4.76 3.77
N SER A 35 4.32 6.00 3.31
CA SER A 35 5.59 6.72 3.47
C SER A 35 5.79 7.30 4.87
N THR A 36 4.75 7.39 5.69
CA THR A 36 4.87 7.86 7.08
C THR A 36 5.19 6.74 8.08
N ASP A 37 4.89 5.50 7.70
CA ASP A 37 5.16 4.29 8.49
C ASP A 37 6.59 3.75 8.24
N PHE A 38 7.29 4.24 7.20
CA PHE A 38 8.68 3.92 6.84
C PHE A 38 9.64 5.04 7.27
#